data_AF-A0A2V3JF31-F1
#
_entry.id   AF-A0A2V3JF31-F1
#
_cell.length_a   1.000
_cell.length_b   1.000
_cell.length_c   1.000
_cell.angle_alpha   90.00
_cell.angle_beta   90.00
_cell.angle_gamma   90.00
#
_symmetry.space_group_name_H-M   'P 1'
#
loop_
_entity.id
_entity.type
_entity.pdbx_description
1 polymer ?
#
loop_
_entity_poly.entity_id
_entity_poly.type
_entity_poly.pdbx_seq_one_letter_code
_entity_poly.pdbx_strand_id
1 'polypeptide(L)'
;MAEEKAALKQLFVYEHDASRVELFVRIVYAWICIAVVLTIYGLIAEICILIQWFVILILGRRSEGLSNFIKGYLEYYVHVLSYYFLMTDKRPGILPKKVEIYEKEEE
;
A
#
# COMPACT_ATOMS: atom_id res chain seq x y z
N MET A 1 17.14 -12.77 14.11
CA MET A 1 16.79 -13.56 12.92
C MET A 1 15.78 -14.69 13.16
N ALA A 2 15.43 -15.05 14.41
CA ALA A 2 14.46 -16.12 14.70
C ALA A 2 13.12 -15.64 15.32
N GLU A 3 13.02 -14.39 15.78
CA GLU A 3 11.76 -13.83 16.34
C GLU A 3 10.97 -12.97 15.34
N GLU A 4 11.56 -12.60 14.20
CA GLU A 4 11.00 -11.67 13.21
C GLU A 4 10.16 -12.38 12.12
N LYS A 5 9.86 -13.67 12.29
CA LYS A 5 8.75 -14.32 11.59
C LYS A 5 7.46 -14.19 12.40
N ALA A 6 7.23 -13.03 13.00
CA ALA A 6 5.96 -12.69 13.63
C ALA A 6 4.88 -12.64 12.53
N ALA A 7 4.32 -13.81 12.22
CA ALA A 7 3.18 -14.07 11.34
C ALA A 7 3.08 -13.15 10.12
N LEU A 8 3.87 -13.42 9.07
CA LEU A 8 3.65 -12.83 7.76
C LEU A 8 2.20 -13.13 7.32
N LYS A 9 1.34 -12.11 7.30
CA LYS A 9 -0.04 -12.24 6.83
C LYS A 9 -0.06 -11.96 5.33
N GLN A 10 -0.43 -12.96 4.54
CA GLN A 10 -0.73 -12.76 3.13
C GLN A 10 -1.95 -11.83 2.98
N LEU A 11 -1.81 -10.77 2.18
CA LEU A 11 -2.84 -9.73 2.01
C LEU A 11 -4.00 -10.17 1.12
N PHE A 12 -3.71 -10.94 0.08
CA PHE A 12 -4.69 -11.40 -0.91
C PHE A 12 -4.99 -12.88 -0.68
N VAL A 13 -5.83 -13.15 0.32
CA VAL A 13 -6.32 -14.50 0.67
C VAL A 13 -7.83 -14.49 0.60
N TYR A 14 -8.43 -15.59 0.14
CA TYR A 14 -9.87 -15.77 0.21
C TYR A 14 -10.32 -15.89 1.68
N GLU A 15 -11.02 -14.90 2.18
CA GLU A 15 -11.74 -14.94 3.46
C GLU A 15 -13.21 -15.30 3.14
N HIS A 16 -13.72 -16.41 3.71
CA HIS A 16 -15.09 -16.87 3.43
C HIS A 16 -16.16 -15.98 4.08
N ASP A 17 -15.89 -15.52 5.30
CA ASP A 17 -16.81 -14.69 6.08
C ASP A 17 -16.73 -13.23 5.63
N ALA A 18 -17.89 -12.60 5.42
CA ALA A 18 -17.99 -11.19 5.09
C ALA A 18 -19.17 -10.53 5.82
N SER A 19 -18.91 -9.38 6.43
CA SER A 19 -19.88 -8.59 7.18
C SER A 19 -20.61 -7.59 6.29
N ARG A 20 -21.93 -7.70 6.24
CA ARG A 20 -22.80 -6.74 5.53
C ARG A 20 -22.67 -5.32 6.11
N VAL A 21 -22.47 -5.21 7.43
CA VAL A 21 -22.29 -3.92 8.10
C VAL A 21 -20.98 -3.28 7.64
N GLU A 22 -19.91 -4.07 7.56
CA GLU A 22 -18.62 -3.57 7.11
C GLU A 22 -18.68 -3.10 5.65
N LEU A 23 -19.43 -3.78 4.79
CA LEU A 23 -19.65 -3.32 3.41
C LEU A 23 -20.24 -1.90 3.36
N PHE A 24 -21.24 -1.58 4.19
CA PHE A 24 -21.80 -0.23 4.24
C PHE A 24 -20.81 0.79 4.82
N VAL A 25 -20.10 0.44 5.89
CA VAL A 25 -19.10 1.34 6.50
C VAL A 25 -17.97 1.64 5.52
N ARG A 26 -17.56 0.64 4.74
CA ARG A 26 -16.53 0.75 3.71
C ARG A 26 -16.87 1.78 2.65
N ILE A 27 -18.13 1.96 2.29
CA ILE A 27 -18.53 3.01 1.34
C ILE A 27 -18.09 4.38 1.88
N VAL A 28 -18.39 4.69 3.14
CA VAL A 28 -18.01 5.98 3.72
C VAL A 28 -16.51 6.04 4.00
N TYR A 29 -15.95 5.00 4.62
CA TYR A 29 -14.56 4.99 5.07
C TYR A 29 -13.55 4.95 3.91
N ALA A 30 -13.76 4.07 2.94
CA ALA A 30 -12.86 3.92 1.80
C ALA A 30 -12.97 5.12 0.84
N TRP A 31 -14.19 5.55 0.50
CA TRP A 31 -14.39 6.62 -0.49
C TRP A 31 -14.08 8.02 0.03
N ILE A 32 -14.26 8.28 1.33
CA ILE A 32 -14.04 9.62 1.86
C ILE A 32 -12.69 9.69 2.56
N CYS A 33 -12.50 8.90 3.62
CA CYS A 33 -11.30 9.02 4.46
C CYS A 33 -10.05 8.53 3.73
N ILE A 34 -10.09 7.31 3.20
CA ILE A 34 -8.91 6.69 2.58
C ILE A 34 -8.62 7.31 1.21
N ALA A 35 -9.64 7.61 0.41
CA ALA A 35 -9.43 8.20 -0.92
C ALA A 35 -8.71 9.56 -0.85
N VAL A 36 -9.04 10.41 0.13
CA VAL A 36 -8.36 11.72 0.29
C VAL A 36 -6.88 11.53 0.62
N VAL A 37 -6.56 10.62 1.55
CA VAL A 37 -5.16 10.33 1.92
C VAL A 37 -4.41 9.73 0.73
N LEU A 38 -4.98 8.74 0.04
CA LEU A 38 -4.35 8.11 -1.11
C LEU A 38 -4.14 9.09 -2.27
N THR A 39 -5.09 10.00 -2.50
CA THR A 39 -4.95 11.01 -3.56
C THR A 39 -3.80 11.95 -3.25
N ILE A 40 -3.73 12.50 -2.04
CA ILE A 40 -2.65 13.43 -1.68
C ILE A 40 -1.30 12.72 -1.68
N TYR A 41 -1.21 11.53 -1.08
CA TYR A 41 0.05 10.78 -1.05
C TYR A 41 0.47 10.34 -2.47
N GLY A 42 -0.49 9.90 -3.29
CA GLY A 42 -0.28 9.52 -4.68
C GLY A 42 0.24 10.67 -5.54
N LEU A 43 -0.33 11.87 -5.41
CA LEU A 43 0.15 13.06 -6.12
C LEU A 43 1.61 13.37 -5.79
N ILE A 44 2.01 13.27 -4.51
CA ILE A 44 3.41 13.48 -4.13
C ILE A 44 4.28 12.34 -4.70
N ALA A 45 3.79 11.10 -4.67
CA ALA A 45 4.52 9.95 -5.20
C ALA A 45 4.72 10.07 -6.73
N GLU A 46 3.72 10.56 -7.47
CA GLU A 46 3.81 10.86 -8.90
C GLU A 46 4.88 11.92 -9.18
N ILE A 47 4.91 13.00 -8.38
CA ILE A 47 5.98 14.01 -8.48
C ILE A 47 7.35 13.36 -8.23
N CYS A 48 7.46 12.51 -7.20
CA CYS A 48 8.69 11.78 -6.92
C CYS A 48 9.10 10.85 -8.08
N ILE A 49 8.14 10.17 -8.73
CA ILE A 49 8.37 9.32 -9.90
C ILE A 49 8.89 10.16 -11.07
N LEU A 50 8.25 11.30 -11.34
CA LEU A 50 8.68 12.21 -12.41
C LEU A 50 10.11 12.72 -12.17
N ILE A 51 10.44 13.15 -10.96
CA ILE A 51 11.80 13.56 -10.60
C ILE A 51 12.77 12.38 -10.72
N GLN A 52 12.38 11.20 -10.22
CA GLN A 52 13.20 9.99 -10.25
C GLN A 52 13.51 9.56 -11.69
N TRP A 53 12.57 9.75 -12.61
CA TRP A 53 12.76 9.51 -14.04
C TRP A 53 13.86 10.41 -14.62
N PHE A 54 13.83 11.72 -14.36
CA PHE A 54 14.92 12.62 -14.78
C PHE A 54 16.26 12.24 -14.14
N VAL A 55 16.26 11.89 -12.85
CA VAL A 55 17.47 11.43 -12.14
C VAL A 55 18.08 10.20 -12.81
N ILE A 56 17.27 9.22 -13.21
CA ILE A 56 17.74 8.03 -13.93
C ILE A 56 18.27 8.40 -15.31
N LEU A 57 17.56 9.23 -16.06
CA LEU A 57 17.97 9.62 -17.41
C LEU A 57 19.30 10.39 -17.44
N ILE A 58 19.52 11.28 -16.46
CA ILE A 58 20.71 12.15 -16.44
C ILE A 58 21.88 11.47 -15.73
N LEU A 59 21.64 10.77 -14.62
CA LEU A 59 22.69 10.24 -13.74
C LEU A 59 22.88 8.73 -13.85
N GLY A 60 21.98 8.01 -14.52
CA GLY A 60 22.05 6.55 -14.67
C GLY A 60 21.85 5.77 -13.36
N ARG A 61 21.33 6.40 -12.29
CA ARG A 61 21.11 5.76 -10.99
C ARG A 61 19.80 6.21 -10.35
N ARG A 62 19.31 5.45 -9.36
CA ARG A 62 18.14 5.82 -8.57
C ARG A 62 18.52 6.67 -7.36
N SER A 63 17.61 7.55 -6.92
CA SER A 63 17.75 8.29 -5.66
C SER A 63 17.08 7.50 -4.55
N GLU A 64 17.80 7.27 -3.46
CA GLU A 64 17.28 6.50 -2.32
C GLU A 64 16.07 7.18 -1.67
N GLY A 65 16.12 8.51 -1.47
CA GLY A 65 15.02 9.24 -0.85
C GLY A 65 13.72 9.19 -1.66
N LEU A 66 13.81 9.38 -2.98
CA LEU A 66 12.65 9.26 -3.88
C LEU A 66 12.13 7.82 -3.89
N SER A 67 13.04 6.85 -3.97
CA SER A 67 12.68 5.43 -3.96
C SER A 67 11.97 5.03 -2.66
N ASN A 68 12.44 5.50 -1.51
CA ASN A 68 11.82 5.23 -0.21
C ASN A 68 10.42 5.85 -0.09
N PHE A 69 10.22 7.06 -0.63
CA PHE A 69 8.90 7.70 -0.63
C PHE A 69 7.90 6.93 -1.51
N ILE A 70 8.31 6.61 -2.74
CA ILE A 70 7.50 5.84 -3.69
C ILE A 70 7.19 4.46 -3.12
N LYS A 71 8.18 3.79 -2.51
CA LYS A 71 8.01 2.52 -1.81
C LYS A 71 6.93 2.63 -0.73
N GLY A 72 7.03 3.60 0.18
CA GLY A 72 6.03 3.79 1.24
C GLY A 72 4.61 4.02 0.71
N TYR A 73 4.48 4.75 -0.41
CA TYR A 73 3.19 4.92 -1.07
C TYR A 73 2.64 3.59 -1.60
N LEU A 74 3.46 2.82 -2.32
CA LEU A 74 3.06 1.52 -2.87
C LEU A 74 2.69 0.52 -1.77
N GLU A 75 3.47 0.43 -0.70
CA GLU A 75 3.19 -0.42 0.47
C GLU A 75 1.82 -0.11 1.08
N TYR A 76 1.55 1.19 1.30
CA TYR A 76 0.26 1.63 1.84
C TYR A 76 -0.89 1.40 0.84
N TYR A 77 -0.67 1.70 -0.44
CA TYR A 77 -1.66 1.53 -1.49
C TYR A 77 -2.11 0.07 -1.59
N VAL A 78 -1.18 -0.88 -1.67
CA VAL A 78 -1.47 -2.32 -1.72
C VAL A 78 -2.22 -2.78 -0.46
N HIS A 79 -1.86 -2.26 0.71
CA HIS A 79 -2.59 -2.57 1.95
C HIS A 79 -4.03 -2.07 1.94
N VAL A 80 -4.27 -0.90 1.33
CA VAL A 80 -5.63 -0.37 1.15
C VAL A 80 -6.40 -1.19 0.10
N LEU A 81 -5.74 -1.66 -0.97
CA LEU A 81 -6.41 -2.38 -2.06
C LEU A 81 -7.14 -3.62 -1.58
N SER A 82 -6.57 -4.41 -0.65
CA SER A 82 -7.27 -5.58 -0.10
C SER A 82 -8.59 -5.21 0.58
N TYR A 83 -8.65 -4.04 1.22
CA TYR A 83 -9.89 -3.53 1.78
C TYR A 83 -10.80 -2.95 0.68
N TYR A 84 -10.28 -2.11 -0.22
CA TYR A 84 -11.10 -1.50 -1.26
C TYR A 84 -11.78 -2.53 -2.17
N PHE A 85 -11.07 -3.60 -2.54
CA PHE A 85 -11.55 -4.67 -3.42
C PHE A 85 -12.23 -5.83 -2.69
N LEU A 86 -12.73 -5.63 -1.46
CA LEU A 86 -13.55 -6.61 -0.74
C LEU A 86 -12.86 -7.94 -0.44
N MET A 87 -11.52 -7.97 -0.33
CA MET A 87 -10.77 -9.18 0.03
C MET A 87 -10.69 -9.41 1.53
N THR A 88 -10.90 -8.37 2.34
CA THR A 88 -10.94 -8.46 3.81
C THR A 88 -11.86 -7.41 4.43
N ASP A 89 -12.43 -7.74 5.58
CA ASP A 89 -13.17 -6.80 6.43
C ASP A 89 -12.28 -5.98 7.37
N LYS A 90 -10.99 -6.29 7.43
CA LYS A 90 -10.04 -5.55 8.26
C LYS A 90 -9.74 -4.17 7.66
N ARG A 91 -10.17 -3.12 8.35
CA ARG A 91 -9.92 -1.73 7.96
C ARG A 91 -8.42 -1.39 8.00
N PRO A 92 -7.86 -0.76 6.95
CA PRO A 92 -6.51 -0.21 7.01
C PRO A 92 -6.49 0.98 7.96
N GLY A 93 -5.31 1.33 8.49
CA GLY A 93 -5.14 2.60 9.20
C GLY A 93 -5.26 3.79 8.23
N ILE A 94 -5.72 4.94 8.73
CA ILE A 94 -5.84 6.17 7.91
C ILE A 94 -4.46 6.69 7.48
N LEU A 95 -3.47 6.54 8.35
CA LEU A 95 -2.10 6.95 8.08
C LEU A 95 -1.30 5.81 7.46
N PRO A 96 -0.37 6.13 6.54
CA PRO A 96 0.52 5.14 5.97
C PRO A 96 1.25 4.36 7.06
N LYS A 97 1.08 3.05 7.03
CA LYS A 97 1.86 2.13 7.84
C LYS A 97 2.90 1.47 6.94
N LYS A 98 4.12 1.36 7.43
CA LYS A 98 5.17 0.60 6.76
C LYS A 98 4.74 -0.86 6.70
N VAL A 99 4.51 -1.38 5.51
CA VAL A 99 4.07 -2.77 5.26
C VAL A 99 5.02 -3.33 4.23
N GLU A 100 5.86 -4.28 4.62
CA GLU A 100 6.81 -4.85 3.69
C GLU A 100 6.11 -5.88 2.79
N ILE A 101 6.28 -5.73 1.48
CA ILE A 101 5.73 -6.64 0.46
C ILE A 101 6.87 -7.52 -0.03
N TYR A 102 6.66 -8.83 0.06
CA TYR A 102 7.63 -9.82 -0.39
C TYR A 102 7.07 -10.61 -1.56
N GLU A 103 7.91 -10.85 -2.55
CA GLU A 103 7.67 -11.81 -3.62
C GLU A 103 8.35 -13.12 -3.22
N LYS A 104 7.68 -14.26 -3.43
CA LYS A 104 8.28 -15.57 -3.20
C LYS A 104 9.04 -15.96 -4.45
N GLU A 105 10.36 -16.14 -4.33
CA GLU A 105 11.17 -16.73 -5.39
C GLU A 105 10.84 -18.24 -5.49
N GLU A 106 10.48 -18.70 -6.69
CA GLU A 106 10.42 -20.13 -6.99
C GLU A 106 11.84 -20.58 -7.38
N GLU A 107 12.37 -21.61 -6.69
CA GLU A 107 13.68 -22.22 -6.96
C GLU A 107 13.71 -22.98 -8.29
#